data_AF-A0AAD6J6G3-F1
#
_entry.id   AF-A0AAD6J6G3-F1
#
_cell.length_a   1.000
_cell.length_b   1.000
_cell.length_c   1.000
_cell.angle_alpha   90.00
_cell.angle_beta   90.00
_cell.angle_gamma   90.00
#
_symmetry.space_group_name_H-M   'P 1'
#
loop_
_entity.id
_entity.type
_entity.pdbx_description
1 polymer ?
#
loop_
_entity_poly.entity_id
_entity_poly.type
_entity_poly.pdbx_seq_one_letter_code
_entity_poly.pdbx_strand_id
1 'polypeptide(L)'
;MAFSINGGGFSASFHLPSLDNEKRLRHGKMVKEIGYILNNTDRKDPLEGLVMIDTLQRLSIDYHFREEIESFLKAQYMNFRSPNHPLFDVFGVALCFRLLRQEGYNVSQ
;
A
#
# COMPACT_ATOMS: atom_id res chain seq x y z
N MET A 1 40.08 -32.05 -38.54
CA MET A 1 38.73 -31.65 -39.00
C MET A 1 37.98 -31.12 -37.79
N ALA A 2 37.68 -29.82 -37.76
CA ALA A 2 36.93 -29.18 -36.70
C ALA A 2 35.93 -28.23 -37.36
N PHE A 3 34.65 -28.37 -37.05
CA PHE A 3 33.65 -27.34 -37.33
C PHE A 3 32.68 -27.25 -36.15
N SER A 4 32.64 -26.05 -35.58
CA SER A 4 31.85 -25.65 -34.40
C SER A 4 30.36 -25.67 -34.67
N ILE A 5 29.61 -26.07 -33.65
CA ILE A 5 28.15 -26.01 -33.59
C ILE A 5 27.76 -24.60 -33.10
N ASN A 6 27.34 -23.72 -34.00
CA ASN A 6 26.67 -22.47 -33.63
C ASN A 6 25.19 -22.77 -33.34
N GLY A 7 24.87 -23.02 -32.08
CA GLY A 7 23.50 -23.14 -31.59
C GLY A 7 22.86 -21.77 -31.45
N GLY A 8 21.96 -21.46 -32.37
CA GLY A 8 21.17 -20.23 -32.38
C GLY A 8 20.25 -20.11 -31.16
N GLY A 9 20.28 -18.94 -30.55
CA GLY A 9 19.25 -18.45 -29.64
C GLY A 9 18.80 -17.08 -30.13
N PHE A 10 17.86 -17.06 -31.08
CA PHE A 10 17.20 -15.84 -31.53
C PHE A 10 16.36 -15.30 -30.36
N SER A 11 16.91 -14.39 -29.55
CA SER A 11 16.09 -13.64 -28.59
C SER A 11 15.33 -12.57 -29.36
N ALA A 12 14.22 -12.96 -29.99
CA ALA A 12 13.23 -12.00 -30.47
C ALA A 12 12.54 -11.41 -29.23
N SER A 13 13.03 -10.26 -28.77
CA SER A 13 12.27 -9.40 -27.88
C SER A 13 11.05 -8.90 -28.66
N PHE A 14 9.91 -9.58 -28.52
CA PHE A 14 8.62 -9.05 -28.97
C PHE A 14 8.26 -7.89 -28.04
N HIS A 15 8.82 -6.71 -28.32
CA HIS A 15 8.39 -5.47 -27.70
C HIS A 15 6.99 -5.18 -28.23
N LEU A 16 5.96 -5.40 -27.41
CA LEU A 16 4.59 -4.97 -27.69
C LEU A 16 4.36 -3.64 -26.95
N PRO A 17 4.77 -2.48 -27.51
CA PRO A 17 4.72 -1.18 -26.82
C PRO A 17 3.31 -0.77 -26.39
N SER A 18 2.27 -1.35 -27.01
CA SER A 18 0.87 -1.05 -26.70
C SER A 18 0.40 -1.65 -25.37
N LEU A 19 0.83 -2.86 -25.01
CA LEU A 19 0.37 -3.53 -23.79
C LEU A 19 1.03 -2.93 -22.53
N ASP A 20 2.32 -2.60 -22.63
CA ASP A 20 3.06 -2.00 -21.52
C ASP A 20 2.53 -0.60 -21.18
N ASN A 21 2.19 0.20 -22.20
CA ASN A 21 1.63 1.53 -21.97
C ASN A 21 0.25 1.47 -21.33
N GLU A 22 -0.61 0.54 -21.74
CA GLU A 22 -1.94 0.39 -21.17
C GLU A 22 -1.91 -0.14 -19.73
N LYS A 23 -1.03 -1.12 -19.43
CA LYS A 23 -0.78 -1.59 -18.06
C LYS A 23 -0.28 -0.47 -17.15
N ARG A 24 0.67 0.34 -17.63
CA ARG A 24 1.20 1.50 -16.88
C ARG A 24 0.14 2.57 -16.63
N LEU A 25 -0.71 2.85 -17.63
CA LEU A 25 -1.81 3.80 -17.49
C LEU A 25 -2.86 3.31 -16.48
N ARG A 26 -3.22 2.01 -16.54
CA ARG A 26 -4.12 1.38 -15.57
C ARG A 26 -3.55 1.43 -14.15
N HIS A 27 -2.28 1.08 -14.00
CA HIS A 27 -1.57 1.15 -12.72
C HIS A 27 -1.59 2.58 -12.14
N GLY A 28 -1.24 3.59 -12.95
CA GLY A 28 -1.27 4.99 -12.51
C GLY A 28 -2.66 5.49 -12.11
N LYS A 29 -3.71 5.03 -12.77
CA LYS A 29 -5.10 5.33 -12.38
C LYS A 29 -5.46 4.68 -11.04
N MET A 30 -5.16 3.39 -10.88
CA MET A 30 -5.46 2.65 -9.65
C MET A 30 -4.75 3.26 -8.44
N VAL A 31 -3.48 3.66 -8.60
CA VAL A 31 -2.73 4.33 -7.54
C VAL A 31 -3.41 5.65 -7.15
N LYS A 32 -3.79 6.49 -8.11
CA LYS A 32 -4.49 7.75 -7.78
C LYS A 32 -5.81 7.53 -7.05
N GLU A 33 -6.57 6.51 -7.43
CA GLU A 33 -7.86 6.20 -6.81
C GLU A 33 -7.69 5.76 -5.35
N ILE A 34 -6.74 4.87 -5.08
CA ILE A 34 -6.41 4.41 -3.73
C ILE A 34 -5.94 5.58 -2.85
N GLY A 35 -5.08 6.45 -3.39
CA GLY A 35 -4.63 7.65 -2.66
C GLY A 35 -5.79 8.59 -2.32
N TYR A 36 -6.74 8.78 -3.24
CA TYR A 36 -7.96 9.54 -2.96
C TYR A 36 -8.79 8.89 -1.85
N ILE A 37 -8.97 7.57 -1.88
CA ILE A 37 -9.74 6.85 -0.84
C ILE A 37 -9.07 7.03 0.51
N LEU A 38 -7.76 6.76 0.64
CA LEU A 38 -7.01 6.93 1.90
C LEU A 38 -7.17 8.33 2.49
N ASN A 39 -7.09 9.36 1.66
CA ASN A 39 -7.24 10.76 2.10
C ASN A 39 -8.68 11.13 2.51
N ASN A 40 -9.70 10.41 2.02
CA ASN A 40 -11.10 10.64 2.39
C ASN A 40 -11.58 9.76 3.55
N THR A 41 -10.99 8.56 3.73
CA THR A 41 -11.42 7.59 4.75
C THR A 41 -11.13 8.06 6.18
N ASP A 42 -10.11 8.91 6.38
CA ASP A 42 -9.76 9.52 7.67
C ASP A 42 -10.91 10.34 8.31
N ARG A 43 -11.97 10.63 7.54
CA ARG A 43 -13.13 11.44 7.98
C ARG A 43 -14.42 10.67 8.25
N LYS A 44 -14.55 9.41 7.83
CA LYS A 44 -15.83 8.68 7.91
C LYS A 44 -15.77 7.39 8.72
N ASP A 45 -14.73 6.58 8.54
CA ASP A 45 -14.54 5.35 9.30
C ASP A 45 -13.04 5.02 9.39
N PRO A 46 -12.39 5.25 10.54
CA PRO A 46 -10.98 5.00 10.69
C PRO A 46 -10.63 3.50 10.61
N LEU A 47 -11.59 2.59 10.85
CA LEU A 47 -11.34 1.15 10.72
C LEU A 47 -11.11 0.75 9.26
N GLU A 48 -11.92 1.28 8.34
CA GLU A 48 -11.78 1.03 6.90
C GLU A 48 -10.41 1.49 6.39
N GLY A 49 -9.92 2.62 6.91
CA GLY A 49 -8.58 3.14 6.56
C GLY A 49 -7.48 2.20 7.03
N LEU A 50 -7.55 1.70 8.26
CA LEU A 50 -6.59 0.73 8.80
C LEU A 50 -6.60 -0.58 7.99
N VAL A 51 -7.77 -1.08 7.60
CA VAL A 51 -7.92 -2.28 6.75
C VAL A 51 -7.32 -2.07 5.36
N MET A 52 -7.49 -0.86 4.80
CA MET A 52 -6.89 -0.51 3.51
C MET A 52 -5.36 -0.52 3.60
N ILE A 53 -4.78 0.12 4.62
CA ILE A 53 -3.33 0.13 4.84
C ILE A 53 -2.80 -1.30 4.98
N ASP A 54 -3.47 -2.14 5.78
CA ASP A 54 -3.10 -3.54 5.92
C ASP A 54 -3.12 -4.30 4.58
N THR A 55 -4.13 -4.04 3.76
CA THR A 55 -4.26 -4.65 2.43
C THR A 55 -3.10 -4.20 1.53
N LEU A 56 -2.75 -2.92 1.53
CA LEU A 56 -1.63 -2.39 0.74
C LEU A 56 -0.28 -3.00 1.15
N GLN A 57 -0.03 -3.13 2.46
CA GLN A 57 1.18 -3.76 2.98
C GLN A 57 1.24 -5.25 2.62
N ARG A 58 0.12 -5.99 2.73
CA ARG A 58 0.04 -7.41 2.35
C ARG A 58 0.23 -7.64 0.85
N LEU A 59 -0.12 -6.66 0.03
CA LEU A 59 0.14 -6.66 -1.40
C LEU A 59 1.54 -6.10 -1.76
N SER A 60 2.29 -5.59 -0.78
CA SER A 60 3.62 -4.98 -0.94
C SER A 60 3.65 -3.84 -1.96
N ILE A 61 2.58 -3.04 -1.99
CA ILE A 61 2.44 -1.84 -2.84
C ILE A 61 2.27 -0.57 -2.01
N ASP A 62 2.39 -0.67 -0.69
CA ASP A 62 2.32 0.42 0.28
C ASP A 62 3.36 1.53 0.02
N TYR A 63 4.49 1.20 -0.60
CA TYR A 63 5.53 2.16 -0.95
C TYR A 63 5.06 3.28 -1.90
N HIS A 64 3.97 3.07 -2.65
CA HIS A 64 3.35 4.11 -3.47
C HIS A 64 2.58 5.17 -2.67
N PHE A 65 2.28 4.89 -1.40
CA PHE A 65 1.35 5.64 -0.55
C PHE A 65 1.98 6.02 0.80
N ARG A 66 3.30 6.05 0.89
CA ARG A 66 3.99 6.19 2.18
C ARG A 66 3.57 7.48 2.91
N GLU A 67 3.46 8.59 2.19
CA GLU A 67 3.06 9.88 2.77
C GLU A 67 1.62 9.84 3.31
N GLU A 68 0.70 9.23 2.56
CA GLU A 68 -0.70 9.07 2.96
C GLU A 68 -0.83 8.15 4.19
N ILE A 69 -0.09 7.04 4.20
CA ILE A 69 -0.05 6.08 5.31
C ILE A 69 0.50 6.74 6.58
N GLU A 70 1.64 7.44 6.47
CA GLU A 70 2.24 8.15 7.60
C GLU A 70 1.30 9.22 8.17
N SER A 71 0.66 10.00 7.30
CA SER A 71 -0.30 11.05 7.69
C SER A 71 -1.50 10.45 8.42
N PHE A 72 -2.09 9.38 7.87
CA PHE A 72 -3.23 8.68 8.46
C PHE A 72 -2.88 8.10 9.84
N LEU A 73 -1.77 7.37 9.95
CA LEU A 73 -1.36 6.75 11.22
C LEU A 73 -1.02 7.80 12.28
N LYS A 74 -0.47 8.95 11.89
CA LYS A 74 -0.25 10.07 12.80
C LYS A 74 -1.57 10.63 13.33
N ALA A 75 -2.59 10.79 12.48
CA ALA A 75 -3.92 11.22 12.91
C ALA A 75 -4.54 10.20 13.88
N GLN A 76 -4.44 8.91 13.59
CA GLN A 76 -4.92 7.84 14.47
C GLN A 76 -4.21 7.83 15.82
N TYR A 77 -2.89 8.00 15.85
CA TYR A 77 -2.12 8.10 17.10
C TYR A 77 -2.56 9.28 17.98
N MET A 78 -2.84 10.44 17.39
CA MET A 78 -3.34 11.60 18.12
C MET A 78 -4.77 11.37 18.64
N ASN A 79 -5.61 10.72 17.84
CA ASN A 79 -6.98 10.34 18.24
C ASN A 79 -6.98 9.32 19.38
N PHE A 80 -6.03 8.38 19.39
CA PHE A 80 -5.88 7.38 20.44
C PHE A 80 -5.58 7.99 21.82
N ARG A 81 -4.92 9.15 21.83
CA ARG A 81 -4.62 9.91 23.04
C ARG A 81 -5.77 10.80 23.50
N SER A 82 -6.80 10.96 22.68
CA SER A 82 -7.99 11.75 23.00
C SER A 82 -9.00 10.90 23.78
N PRO A 83 -9.60 11.41 24.86
CA PRO A 83 -10.63 10.69 25.62
C PRO A 83 -11.93 10.45 24.83
N ASN A 84 -12.10 11.09 23.67
CA ASN A 84 -13.27 10.94 22.78
C ASN A 84 -12.98 10.00 21.60
N HIS A 85 -12.05 9.05 21.74
CA HIS A 85 -11.67 8.14 20.66
C HIS A 85 -12.90 7.35 20.16
N PRO A 86 -13.16 7.27 18.85
CA PRO A 86 -14.14 6.35 18.31
C PRO A 86 -13.83 4.93 18.80
N LEU A 87 -14.85 4.26 19.36
CA LEU A 87 -14.74 2.93 19.91
C LEU A 87 -14.41 1.94 18.79
N PHE A 88 -13.12 1.68 18.58
CA PHE A 88 -12.71 0.49 17.86
C PHE A 88 -13.16 -0.75 18.64
N ASP A 89 -13.60 -1.78 17.92
CA ASP A 89 -13.70 -3.11 18.50
C ASP A 89 -12.29 -3.69 18.76
N VAL A 90 -12.23 -4.87 19.38
CA VAL A 90 -10.95 -5.53 19.71
C VAL A 90 -10.08 -5.71 18.45
N PHE A 91 -10.71 -5.97 17.30
CA PHE A 91 -10.02 -6.12 16.03
C PHE A 91 -9.38 -4.79 15.57
N GLY A 92 -10.14 -3.69 15.57
CA GLY A 92 -9.66 -2.38 15.19
C GLY A 92 -8.54 -1.87 16.09
N VAL A 93 -8.65 -2.08 17.40
CA VAL A 93 -7.58 -1.74 18.37
C VAL A 93 -6.31 -2.53 18.06
N ALA A 94 -6.41 -3.84 17.87
CA ALA A 94 -5.26 -4.70 17.58
C ALA A 94 -4.60 -4.33 16.24
N LEU A 95 -5.41 -4.01 15.23
CA LEU A 95 -4.95 -3.60 13.91
C LEU A 95 -4.20 -2.27 13.97
N CYS A 96 -4.79 -1.26 14.61
CA CYS A 96 -4.17 0.04 14.81
C CYS A 96 -2.85 -0.08 15.57
N PHE A 97 -2.84 -0.82 16.69
CA PHE A 97 -1.64 -1.05 17.49
C PHE A 97 -0.51 -1.68 16.67
N ARG A 98 -0.84 -2.71 15.88
CA ARG A 98 0.13 -3.37 15.00
C ARG A 98 0.72 -2.38 13.98
N LEU A 99 -0.14 -1.65 13.26
CA LEU A 99 0.29 -0.70 12.23
C LEU A 99 1.16 0.43 12.82
N LEU A 100 0.78 0.97 13.98
CA LEU A 100 1.56 1.99 14.68
C LEU A 100 2.95 1.47 15.08
N ARG A 101 3.06 0.26 15.61
CA ARG A 101 4.36 -0.34 15.96
C ARG A 101 5.22 -0.63 14.75
N GLN A 102 4.62 -1.05 13.63
CA GLN A 102 5.35 -1.29 12.38
C GLN A 102 6.04 -0.02 11.89
N GLU A 103 5.37 1.13 11.99
CA GLU A 103 5.92 2.44 11.62
C GLU A 103 6.78 3.09 12.74
N GLY A 104 7.02 2.38 13.85
CA GLY A 104 7.93 2.84 14.91
C GLY A 104 7.31 3.79 15.95
N TYR A 105 5.98 3.93 15.98
CA TYR A 105 5.32 4.70 17.04
C TYR A 105 5.39 3.99 18.39
N ASN A 106 5.65 4.76 19.45
CA ASN A 106 5.66 4.27 20.81
C ASN A 106 4.22 4.19 21.36
N VAL A 107 3.64 3.00 21.33
CA VAL A 107 2.33 2.69 21.91
C VAL A 107 2.52 1.84 23.17
N SER A 108 1.89 2.25 24.29
CA SER A 108 1.94 1.48 25.53
C SER A 108 1.06 0.24 25.45
N GLN A 109 1.50 -0.83 26.10
CA GLN A 109 0.78 -2.11 26.18
C GLN A 109 -0.39 -2.06 27.16
#